data_AF-A0A8C2WDN8-F1
#
_entry.id   AF-A0A8C2WDN8-F1
#
_cell.length_a   1.000
_cell.length_b   1.000
_cell.length_c   1.000
_cell.angle_alpha   90.00
_cell.angle_beta   90.00
_cell.angle_gamma   90.00
#
_symmetry.space_group_name_H-M   'P 1'
#
loop_
_entity.id
_entity.type
_entity.pdbx_description
1 polymer ?
#
loop_
_entity_poly.entity_id
_entity_poly.type
_entity_poly.pdbx_seq_one_letter_code
_entity_poly.pdbx_strand_id
1 'polypeptide(L)'
;MDTICYLLVIAWFNIQVVETYPQCLRGCSCVEDRHGRSLVCMEESAFGAIPENLPDDMTKIRIEKSHFTEIPRGAFSQTPALENLWLNFNDITVINSKGLEGLGNLTELRLQGNKLRSVPWTAFEDTPALKILDLKHNQLDVLPEHALKFLPDLTYLDLSFNRLTVISKEVFQNWPLYQKLQNTEERDGTAFQTNVVLALHDNTWVCDCRLKGFVEFIRSLSPPIILMNSYLTCSGPDFKAGKFFHEVELQVCVKPIITTPSSNINLPQGANLTLRCSAKARPDPAVWWTYGLKIIRGFHVDEDTIRSLLVIPSLHAADRGVYTCTAVNFIGNSSVSILLDVHSPDGSQSLVLSENPPPPAASDENVYIDIHIAKQTVRGITIEWYAALDHPAETWFTIHFGLAGNNKKEMIFIGPGIHSYSVSDLMPATKYEICVSLKNQAPRNGQCIVFVTGSDITEMEQREKLIHIVVIVLAMVLAVPLGMYACTTDTKFVCLEGIMESWKNRRRERSSSGMEHERQGTFDSLQAASDEGLVNKDSSEDRKVRRRSDDRQPKGKADQSRLAAELY
;
A
#
# COMPACT_ATOMS: atom_id res chain seq x y z
N MET A 1 55.68 -26.16 -49.74
CA MET A 1 54.80 -25.08 -49.22
C MET A 1 53.63 -25.65 -48.41
N ASP A 2 53.26 -26.89 -48.67
CA ASP A 2 51.87 -27.33 -48.70
C ASP A 2 51.36 -27.78 -47.33
N THR A 3 52.25 -28.26 -46.46
CA THR A 3 51.96 -28.63 -45.07
C THR A 3 51.56 -27.42 -44.22
N ILE A 4 52.17 -26.25 -44.44
CA ILE A 4 51.83 -25.02 -43.71
C ILE A 4 50.46 -24.50 -44.16
N CYS A 5 50.16 -24.54 -45.47
CA CYS A 5 48.82 -24.23 -45.97
C CYS A 5 47.76 -25.18 -45.41
N TYR A 6 48.02 -26.48 -45.35
CA TYR A 6 47.08 -27.45 -44.75
C TYR A 6 46.83 -27.18 -43.26
N LEU A 7 47.89 -26.91 -42.47
CA LEU A 7 47.73 -26.57 -41.05
C LEU A 7 46.99 -25.24 -40.85
N LEU A 8 47.23 -24.23 -41.70
CA LEU A 8 46.50 -22.96 -41.66
C LEU A 8 45.01 -23.14 -42.06
N VAL A 9 44.70 -23.96 -43.07
CA VAL A 9 43.31 -24.25 -43.47
C VAL A 9 42.58 -25.05 -42.38
N ILE A 10 43.24 -26.04 -41.76
CA ILE A 10 42.68 -26.78 -40.62
C ILE A 10 42.46 -25.84 -39.43
N ALA A 11 43.40 -24.93 -39.14
CA ALA A 11 43.21 -23.90 -38.12
C ALA A 11 42.04 -22.97 -38.45
N TRP A 12 41.88 -22.53 -39.71
CA TRP A 12 40.76 -21.68 -40.14
C TRP A 12 39.41 -22.40 -40.00
N PHE A 13 39.32 -23.68 -40.37
CA PHE A 13 38.11 -24.50 -40.16
C PHE A 13 37.80 -24.71 -38.67
N ASN A 14 38.82 -24.91 -37.82
CA ASN A 14 38.61 -25.02 -36.36
C ASN A 14 38.30 -23.66 -35.69
N ILE A 15 38.60 -22.54 -36.35
CA ILE A 15 38.19 -21.18 -35.92
C ILE A 15 36.75 -20.86 -36.35
N GLN A 16 36.20 -21.54 -37.38
CA GLN A 16 34.82 -21.38 -37.83
C GLN A 16 33.79 -22.32 -37.14
N VAL A 17 34.19 -23.07 -36.11
CA VAL A 17 33.26 -23.75 -35.19
C VAL A 17 33.51 -23.30 -33.74
N VAL A 18 33.58 -21.98 -33.55
CA VAL A 18 33.02 -21.41 -32.31
C VAL A 18 31.52 -21.36 -32.53
N GLU A 19 30.79 -22.35 -32.03
CA GLU A 19 29.33 -22.25 -31.93
C GLU A 19 28.99 -21.00 -31.13
N THR A 20 28.32 -20.04 -31.77
CA THR A 20 27.89 -18.80 -31.13
C THR A 20 26.65 -19.06 -30.27
N TYR A 21 26.82 -19.88 -29.22
CA TYR A 21 25.92 -19.92 -28.07
C TYR A 21 25.69 -18.46 -27.63
N PRO A 22 24.47 -17.89 -27.81
CA PRO A 22 24.27 -16.47 -27.55
C PRO A 22 24.52 -16.21 -26.07
N GLN A 23 25.57 -15.45 -25.75
CA GLN A 23 26.22 -15.53 -24.45
C GLN A 23 25.23 -15.31 -23.31
N CYS A 24 25.09 -16.31 -22.44
CA CYS A 24 24.20 -16.20 -21.31
C CYS A 24 24.65 -15.07 -20.37
N LEU A 25 23.69 -14.38 -19.76
CA LEU A 25 24.00 -13.27 -18.86
C LEU A 25 24.89 -13.76 -17.70
N ARG A 26 25.95 -13.01 -17.41
CA ARG A 26 26.94 -13.38 -16.39
C ARG A 26 26.28 -13.43 -15.00
N GLY A 27 26.27 -14.60 -14.36
CA GLY A 27 25.54 -14.86 -13.11
C GLY A 27 24.18 -15.54 -13.31
N CYS A 28 23.81 -15.88 -14.56
CA CYS A 28 22.62 -16.64 -14.90
C CYS A 28 22.99 -17.89 -15.72
N SER A 29 22.11 -18.88 -15.70
CA SER A 29 22.15 -20.06 -16.56
C SER A 29 21.12 -19.92 -17.68
N CYS A 30 21.43 -20.43 -18.86
CA CYS A 30 20.53 -20.46 -20.01
C CYS A 30 20.28 -21.91 -20.39
N VAL A 31 19.04 -22.35 -20.30
CA VAL A 31 18.61 -23.72 -20.55
C VAL A 31 17.74 -23.73 -21.80
N GLU A 32 18.01 -24.66 -22.71
CA GLU A 32 17.21 -24.86 -23.91
C GLU A 32 16.35 -26.11 -23.72
N ASP A 33 15.04 -25.90 -23.61
CA ASP A 33 14.04 -26.94 -23.37
C ASP A 33 13.18 -27.15 -24.63
N ARG A 34 12.36 -28.21 -24.65
CA ARG A 34 11.38 -28.46 -25.73
C ARG A 34 10.32 -27.37 -25.91
N HIS A 35 10.27 -26.40 -25.00
CA HIS A 35 9.36 -25.24 -25.00
C HIS A 35 10.12 -23.94 -25.29
N GLY A 36 11.29 -24.02 -25.92
CA GLY A 36 12.16 -22.88 -26.22
C GLY A 36 13.14 -22.56 -25.09
N ARG A 37 13.70 -21.35 -25.16
CA ARG A 37 14.87 -20.96 -24.37
C ARG A 37 14.49 -20.27 -23.06
N SER A 38 15.12 -20.72 -21.98
CA SER A 38 14.89 -20.25 -20.62
C SER A 38 16.12 -19.55 -20.04
N LEU A 39 15.99 -18.28 -19.65
CA LEU A 39 16.97 -17.60 -18.79
C LEU A 39 16.64 -17.88 -17.31
N VAL A 40 17.65 -18.25 -16.53
CA VAL A 40 17.53 -18.60 -15.10
C VAL A 40 18.62 -17.87 -14.30
N CYS A 41 18.24 -16.81 -13.61
CA CYS A 41 19.09 -16.10 -12.64
C CYS A 41 18.64 -16.48 -11.21
N MET A 42 19.51 -17.14 -10.43
CA MET A 42 19.14 -17.74 -9.14
C MET A 42 20.31 -17.76 -8.14
N GLU A 43 20.87 -16.60 -7.81
CA GLU A 43 21.87 -16.44 -6.74
C GLU A 43 22.00 -14.96 -6.37
N GLU A 44 22.45 -14.65 -5.14
CA GLU A 44 22.73 -13.27 -4.72
C GLU A 44 23.73 -12.55 -5.64
N SER A 45 24.56 -13.30 -6.39
CA SER A 45 25.53 -12.74 -7.34
C SER A 45 24.93 -11.96 -8.52
N ALA A 46 23.62 -12.09 -8.78
CA ALA A 46 22.92 -11.38 -9.85
C ALA A 46 22.56 -9.94 -9.44
N PHE A 47 23.57 -9.11 -9.16
CA PHE A 47 23.39 -7.69 -8.79
C PHE A 47 23.19 -6.80 -10.03
N GLY A 48 22.11 -6.00 -10.08
CA GLY A 48 21.97 -4.94 -11.09
C GLY A 48 20.54 -4.45 -11.33
N ALA A 49 20.31 -3.93 -12.55
CA ALA A 49 18.99 -3.71 -13.14
C ALA A 49 18.68 -4.82 -14.15
N ILE A 50 17.41 -4.99 -14.54
CA ILE A 50 17.01 -5.98 -15.55
C ILE A 50 17.75 -5.65 -16.87
N PRO A 51 18.40 -6.62 -17.54
CA PRO A 51 19.24 -6.31 -18.70
C PRO A 51 18.42 -5.78 -19.89
N GLU A 52 18.79 -4.63 -20.43
CA GLU A 52 18.11 -4.04 -21.60
C GLU A 52 18.29 -4.86 -22.89
N ASN A 53 19.33 -5.69 -22.95
CA ASN A 53 19.71 -6.50 -24.12
C ASN A 53 19.54 -8.01 -23.84
N LEU A 54 18.32 -8.42 -23.53
CA LEU A 54 17.94 -9.83 -23.43
C LEU A 54 17.76 -10.44 -24.85
N PRO A 55 18.17 -11.71 -25.08
CA PRO A 55 17.97 -12.38 -26.36
C PRO A 55 16.49 -12.55 -26.73
N ASP A 56 16.17 -12.37 -28.01
CA ASP A 56 14.82 -12.38 -28.58
C ASP A 56 14.17 -13.78 -28.63
N ASP A 57 15.00 -14.83 -28.58
CA ASP A 57 14.62 -16.24 -28.55
C ASP A 57 14.12 -16.78 -27.19
N MET A 58 14.09 -15.93 -26.15
CA MET A 58 13.70 -16.31 -24.79
C MET A 58 12.18 -16.48 -24.65
N THR A 59 11.72 -17.72 -24.55
CA THR A 59 10.31 -18.06 -24.22
C THR A 59 10.04 -18.03 -22.71
N LYS A 60 11.09 -18.04 -21.88
CA LYS A 60 10.98 -18.00 -20.42
C LYS A 60 12.10 -17.22 -19.74
N ILE A 61 11.74 -16.41 -18.77
CA ILE A 61 12.68 -15.68 -17.90
C ILE A 61 12.30 -15.95 -16.45
N ARG A 62 13.24 -16.50 -15.68
CA ARG A 62 13.12 -16.69 -14.23
C ARG A 62 14.28 -16.00 -13.53
N ILE A 63 13.97 -14.99 -12.73
CA ILE A 63 14.92 -14.17 -11.98
C ILE A 63 14.43 -14.10 -10.54
N GLU A 64 15.09 -14.83 -9.64
CA GLU A 64 14.64 -14.98 -8.25
C GLU A 64 15.76 -14.67 -7.26
N LYS A 65 15.43 -14.10 -6.09
CA LYS A 65 16.38 -13.80 -4.99
C LYS A 65 17.60 -12.96 -5.42
N SER A 66 17.37 -12.02 -6.32
CA SER A 66 18.41 -11.22 -6.99
C SER A 66 18.27 -9.71 -6.69
N HIS A 67 17.54 -9.35 -5.62
CA HIS A 67 17.43 -7.98 -5.08
C HIS A 67 16.94 -6.86 -6.04
N PHE A 68 16.36 -7.20 -7.19
CA PHE A 68 15.80 -6.20 -8.12
C PHE A 68 14.70 -5.36 -7.46
N THR A 69 14.77 -4.03 -7.60
CA THR A 69 13.88 -3.07 -6.91
C THR A 69 12.78 -2.48 -7.78
N GLU A 70 12.91 -2.56 -9.11
CA GLU A 70 11.95 -2.02 -10.08
C GLU A 70 11.98 -2.79 -11.41
N ILE A 71 10.87 -2.76 -12.16
CA ILE A 71 10.84 -3.14 -13.58
C ILE A 71 10.91 -1.85 -14.41
N PRO A 72 12.05 -1.54 -15.07
CA PRO A 72 12.20 -0.32 -15.86
C PRO A 72 11.38 -0.38 -17.16
N ARG A 73 11.23 0.77 -17.83
CA ARG A 73 10.55 0.84 -19.14
C ARG A 73 11.27 -0.04 -20.17
N GLY A 74 10.52 -0.81 -20.96
CA GLY A 74 11.04 -1.57 -22.10
C GLY A 74 11.95 -2.74 -21.72
N ALA A 75 12.01 -3.12 -20.43
CA ALA A 75 12.90 -4.16 -19.91
C ALA A 75 12.84 -5.50 -20.65
N PHE A 76 11.70 -5.79 -21.29
CA PHE A 76 11.45 -7.01 -22.06
C PHE A 76 11.00 -6.72 -23.51
N SER A 77 11.19 -5.50 -24.01
CA SER A 77 10.68 -5.09 -25.33
C SER A 77 11.39 -5.78 -26.50
N GLN A 78 12.57 -6.37 -26.25
CA GLN A 78 13.31 -7.17 -27.23
C GLN A 78 12.97 -8.67 -27.14
N THR A 79 12.10 -9.11 -26.21
CA THR A 79 11.75 -10.52 -26.00
C THR A 79 10.25 -10.79 -26.29
N PRO A 80 9.75 -10.58 -27.52
CA PRO A 80 8.33 -10.75 -27.86
C PRO A 80 7.86 -12.20 -27.82
N ALA A 81 8.79 -13.17 -27.85
CA ALA A 81 8.51 -14.60 -27.72
C ALA A 81 8.25 -15.07 -26.28
N LEU A 82 8.37 -14.17 -25.29
CA LEU A 82 8.30 -14.51 -23.86
C LEU A 82 6.88 -14.94 -23.43
N GLU A 83 6.73 -16.22 -23.09
CA GLU A 83 5.47 -16.79 -22.59
C GLU A 83 5.38 -16.79 -21.06
N ASN A 84 6.52 -16.82 -20.36
CA ASN A 84 6.62 -17.04 -18.91
C ASN A 84 7.64 -16.10 -18.25
N LEU A 85 7.20 -15.18 -17.40
CA LEU A 85 8.04 -14.22 -16.68
C LEU A 85 7.88 -14.37 -15.16
N TRP A 86 8.92 -14.89 -14.49
CA TRP A 86 8.91 -15.16 -13.05
C TRP A 86 9.96 -14.28 -12.36
N LEU A 87 9.52 -13.31 -11.57
CA LEU A 87 10.35 -12.32 -10.87
C LEU A 87 10.19 -12.45 -9.33
N ASN A 88 10.12 -13.68 -8.85
CA ASN A 88 9.71 -14.03 -7.49
C ASN A 88 10.79 -13.74 -6.44
N PHE A 89 10.37 -13.36 -5.23
CA PHE A 89 11.26 -13.16 -4.07
C PHE A 89 12.42 -12.19 -4.35
N ASN A 90 12.13 -11.10 -5.06
CA ASN A 90 13.02 -9.95 -5.22
C ASN A 90 12.52 -8.79 -4.32
N ASP A 91 13.07 -7.60 -4.50
CA ASP A 91 12.74 -6.41 -3.71
C ASP A 91 11.84 -5.43 -4.47
N ILE A 92 11.11 -5.88 -5.49
CA ILE A 92 10.44 -5.01 -6.47
C ILE A 92 9.36 -4.17 -5.78
N THR A 93 9.50 -2.84 -5.87
CA THR A 93 8.59 -1.85 -5.28
C THR A 93 7.72 -1.14 -6.32
N VAL A 94 8.22 -0.98 -7.55
CA VAL A 94 7.57 -0.26 -8.65
C VAL A 94 7.69 -1.06 -9.94
N ILE A 95 6.65 -1.01 -10.77
CA ILE A 95 6.65 -1.51 -12.14
C ILE A 95 6.34 -0.30 -13.03
N ASN A 96 7.18 -0.03 -14.03
CA ASN A 96 6.92 1.07 -14.97
C ASN A 96 5.66 0.78 -15.81
N SER A 97 4.89 1.82 -16.17
CA SER A 97 3.68 1.68 -17.00
C SER A 97 3.93 1.12 -18.41
N LYS A 98 5.18 1.13 -18.88
CA LYS A 98 5.65 0.44 -20.08
C LYS A 98 6.80 -0.55 -19.77
N GLY A 99 6.79 -1.15 -18.58
CA GLY A 99 7.72 -2.23 -18.20
C GLY A 99 7.40 -3.59 -18.87
N LEU A 100 6.14 -3.78 -19.30
CA LEU A 100 5.66 -4.97 -20.02
C LEU A 100 5.45 -4.70 -21.53
N GLU A 101 5.97 -3.57 -22.04
CA GLU A 101 5.82 -3.11 -23.43
C GLU A 101 6.33 -4.18 -24.43
N GLY A 102 5.44 -4.71 -25.27
CA GLY A 102 5.74 -5.72 -26.31
C GLY A 102 5.48 -7.18 -25.94
N LEU A 103 5.06 -7.49 -24.70
CA LEU A 103 4.88 -8.86 -24.19
C LEU A 103 3.56 -9.54 -24.61
N GLY A 104 3.23 -9.49 -25.90
CA GLY A 104 1.95 -9.97 -26.45
C GLY A 104 1.67 -11.46 -26.24
N ASN A 105 2.72 -12.30 -26.17
CA ASN A 105 2.61 -13.74 -25.95
C ASN A 105 2.63 -14.16 -24.47
N LEU A 106 2.77 -13.23 -23.52
CA LEU A 106 2.96 -13.57 -22.11
C LEU A 106 1.71 -14.24 -21.52
N THR A 107 1.85 -15.48 -21.09
CA THR A 107 0.76 -16.30 -20.51
C THR A 107 0.85 -16.40 -18.99
N GLU A 108 2.05 -16.30 -18.41
CA GLU A 108 2.28 -16.39 -16.97
C GLU A 108 3.22 -15.29 -16.48
N LEU A 109 2.73 -14.45 -15.56
CA LEU A 109 3.50 -13.45 -14.83
C LEU A 109 3.46 -13.77 -13.34
N ARG A 110 4.63 -14.01 -12.74
CA ARG A 110 4.76 -14.22 -11.29
C ARG A 110 5.65 -13.16 -10.65
N LEU A 111 5.12 -12.52 -9.62
CA LEU A 111 5.70 -11.42 -8.85
C LEU A 111 5.57 -11.69 -7.34
N GLN A 112 5.37 -12.95 -6.94
CA GLN A 112 5.17 -13.31 -5.53
C GLN A 112 6.37 -12.95 -4.65
N GLY A 113 6.10 -12.52 -3.42
CA GLY A 113 7.14 -12.25 -2.41
C GLY A 113 7.96 -10.99 -2.67
N ASN A 114 7.38 -9.99 -3.34
CA ASN A 114 8.00 -8.69 -3.62
C ASN A 114 7.47 -7.60 -2.65
N LYS A 115 7.71 -6.32 -2.95
CA LYS A 115 7.38 -5.16 -2.11
C LYS A 115 6.39 -4.19 -2.80
N LEU A 116 5.64 -4.67 -3.81
CA LEU A 116 4.71 -3.87 -4.60
C LEU A 116 3.58 -3.32 -3.73
N ARG A 117 3.31 -2.02 -3.79
CA ARG A 117 2.12 -1.38 -3.19
C ARG A 117 1.00 -1.11 -4.20
N SER A 118 1.35 -1.03 -5.47
CA SER A 118 0.44 -0.84 -6.59
C SER A 118 1.01 -1.51 -7.83
N VAL A 119 0.15 -1.86 -8.77
CA VAL A 119 0.51 -2.34 -10.12
C VAL A 119 -0.03 -1.33 -11.14
N PRO A 120 0.71 -0.97 -12.20
CA PRO A 120 0.17 -0.18 -13.30
C PRO A 120 -0.79 -1.05 -14.13
N TRP A 121 -2.06 -1.15 -13.72
CA TRP A 121 -3.03 -2.06 -14.35
C TRP A 121 -3.29 -1.81 -15.84
N THR A 122 -2.91 -0.64 -16.37
CA THR A 122 -2.92 -0.34 -17.81
C THR A 122 -1.76 -1.00 -18.58
N ALA A 123 -0.65 -1.36 -17.93
CA ALA A 123 0.46 -2.07 -18.58
C ALA A 123 0.06 -3.49 -19.05
N PHE A 124 -1.02 -4.04 -18.52
CA PHE A 124 -1.60 -5.30 -19.00
C PHE A 124 -2.27 -5.20 -20.38
N GLU A 125 -2.46 -3.99 -20.92
CA GLU A 125 -2.84 -3.78 -22.32
C GLU A 125 -1.77 -4.33 -23.29
N ASP A 126 -0.50 -4.34 -22.89
CA ASP A 126 0.60 -4.95 -23.65
C ASP A 126 0.70 -6.48 -23.47
N THR A 127 -0.09 -7.10 -22.58
CA THR A 127 -0.08 -8.55 -22.27
C THR A 127 -1.48 -9.20 -22.37
N PRO A 128 -2.18 -9.13 -23.52
CA PRO A 128 -3.56 -9.60 -23.65
C PRO A 128 -3.75 -11.11 -23.49
N ALA A 129 -2.69 -11.91 -23.67
CA ALA A 129 -2.71 -13.37 -23.57
C ALA A 129 -2.53 -13.93 -22.14
N LEU A 130 -2.45 -13.06 -21.13
CA LEU A 130 -2.08 -13.42 -19.76
C LEU A 130 -3.16 -14.28 -19.07
N LYS A 131 -2.79 -15.50 -18.68
CA LYS A 131 -3.63 -16.51 -18.03
C LYS A 131 -3.38 -16.60 -16.53
N ILE A 132 -2.13 -16.42 -16.10
CA ILE A 132 -1.70 -16.56 -14.71
C ILE A 132 -1.06 -15.23 -14.25
N LEU A 133 -1.63 -14.62 -13.22
CA LEU A 133 -1.09 -13.45 -12.53
C LEU A 133 -0.94 -13.76 -11.04
N ASP A 134 0.30 -13.92 -10.59
CA ASP A 134 0.65 -14.20 -9.19
C ASP A 134 1.29 -12.96 -8.55
N LEU A 135 0.53 -12.28 -7.68
CA LEU A 135 0.90 -11.08 -6.93
C LEU A 135 0.94 -11.34 -5.42
N LYS A 136 1.03 -12.61 -5.01
CA LYS A 136 1.04 -13.07 -3.61
C LYS A 136 2.15 -12.45 -2.77
N HIS A 137 1.96 -12.31 -1.45
CA HIS A 137 3.00 -11.83 -0.54
C HIS A 137 3.62 -10.49 -1.00
N ASN A 138 2.77 -9.50 -1.29
CA ASN A 138 3.16 -8.13 -1.63
C ASN A 138 2.58 -7.15 -0.59
N GLN A 139 2.47 -5.87 -0.93
CA GLN A 139 1.98 -4.81 -0.05
C GLN A 139 0.78 -4.06 -0.67
N LEU A 140 0.06 -4.67 -1.62
CA LEU A 140 -1.05 -4.04 -2.34
C LEU A 140 -2.18 -3.68 -1.38
N ASP A 141 -2.57 -2.40 -1.31
CA ASP A 141 -3.60 -1.87 -0.41
C ASP A 141 -4.92 -1.49 -1.13
N VAL A 142 -4.85 -1.19 -2.43
CA VAL A 142 -5.99 -0.84 -3.30
C VAL A 142 -6.01 -1.67 -4.58
N LEU A 143 -7.19 -2.15 -4.97
CA LEU A 143 -7.46 -2.77 -6.28
C LEU A 143 -8.52 -1.94 -7.04
N PRO A 144 -8.13 -1.20 -8.11
CA PRO A 144 -9.07 -0.35 -8.87
C PRO A 144 -10.14 -1.13 -9.62
N GLU A 145 -11.32 -0.54 -9.81
CA GLU A 145 -12.49 -1.17 -10.45
C GLU A 145 -12.26 -1.63 -11.91
N HIS A 146 -11.22 -1.13 -12.57
CA HIS A 146 -10.87 -1.50 -13.94
C HIS A 146 -9.59 -2.36 -14.02
N ALA A 147 -9.08 -2.86 -12.89
CA ALA A 147 -7.83 -3.63 -12.81
C ALA A 147 -7.78 -4.84 -13.76
N LEU A 148 -8.89 -5.58 -13.87
CA LEU A 148 -8.99 -6.80 -14.68
C LEU A 148 -9.51 -6.57 -16.11
N LYS A 149 -9.70 -5.31 -16.51
CA LYS A 149 -10.31 -4.94 -17.81
C LYS A 149 -9.49 -5.42 -19.01
N PHE A 150 -8.15 -5.36 -18.91
CA PHE A 150 -7.22 -5.73 -19.97
C PHE A 150 -6.79 -7.21 -19.92
N LEU A 151 -7.41 -8.02 -19.06
CA LEU A 151 -7.02 -9.39 -18.77
C LEU A 151 -8.16 -10.38 -19.16
N PRO A 152 -8.47 -10.51 -20.47
CA PRO A 152 -9.69 -11.16 -20.95
C PRO A 152 -9.69 -12.69 -20.83
N ASP A 153 -8.51 -13.31 -20.74
CA ASP A 153 -8.30 -14.76 -20.70
C ASP A 153 -7.57 -15.21 -19.42
N LEU A 154 -7.51 -14.33 -18.41
CA LEU A 154 -6.91 -14.61 -17.10
C LEU A 154 -7.71 -15.67 -16.35
N THR A 155 -7.09 -16.80 -16.01
CA THR A 155 -7.74 -17.93 -15.31
C THR A 155 -7.19 -18.16 -13.90
N TYR A 156 -6.06 -17.56 -13.54
CA TYR A 156 -5.50 -17.62 -12.18
C TYR A 156 -5.08 -16.22 -11.72
N LEU A 157 -5.60 -15.80 -10.56
CA LEU A 157 -5.24 -14.55 -9.90
C LEU A 157 -4.98 -14.81 -8.41
N ASP A 158 -3.71 -14.71 -7.99
CA ASP A 158 -3.34 -14.75 -6.56
C ASP A 158 -3.00 -13.33 -6.07
N LEU A 159 -3.86 -12.82 -5.18
CA LEU A 159 -3.71 -11.57 -4.44
C LEU A 159 -3.60 -11.84 -2.93
N SER A 160 -3.36 -13.08 -2.50
CA SER A 160 -3.27 -13.45 -1.08
C SER A 160 -2.02 -12.87 -0.41
N PHE A 161 -2.07 -12.74 0.92
CA PHE A 161 -0.99 -12.12 1.72
C PHE A 161 -0.62 -10.71 1.23
N ASN A 162 -1.64 -9.87 1.02
CA ASN A 162 -1.50 -8.45 0.70
C ASN A 162 -2.15 -7.58 1.79
N ARG A 163 -2.41 -6.31 1.52
CA ARG A 163 -2.94 -5.30 2.46
C ARG A 163 -4.30 -4.76 2.02
N LEU A 164 -5.00 -5.51 1.17
CA LEU A 164 -6.27 -5.07 0.59
C LEU A 164 -7.30 -4.94 1.72
N THR A 165 -7.89 -3.76 1.85
CA THR A 165 -8.86 -3.46 2.91
C THR A 165 -10.30 -3.48 2.39
N VAL A 166 -10.51 -2.97 1.17
CA VAL A 166 -11.80 -2.87 0.49
C VAL A 166 -11.61 -3.18 -0.99
N ILE A 167 -12.56 -3.91 -1.57
CA ILE A 167 -12.71 -4.14 -3.00
C ILE A 167 -14.17 -3.85 -3.40
N SER A 168 -14.36 -3.20 -4.54
CA SER A 168 -15.65 -3.12 -5.23
C SER A 168 -15.93 -4.42 -6.00
N LYS A 169 -17.18 -4.93 -5.99
CA LYS A 169 -17.57 -6.07 -6.85
C LYS A 169 -17.41 -5.75 -8.34
N GLU A 170 -17.46 -4.46 -8.66
CA GLU A 170 -17.28 -3.83 -9.96
C GLU A 170 -15.92 -4.22 -10.60
N VAL A 171 -14.89 -4.54 -9.80
CA VAL A 171 -13.62 -5.14 -10.29
C VAL A 171 -13.86 -6.41 -11.10
N PHE A 172 -14.72 -7.29 -10.60
CA PHE A 172 -15.04 -8.58 -11.23
C PHE A 172 -16.13 -8.42 -12.30
N GLN A 173 -17.08 -7.50 -12.11
CA GLN A 173 -18.07 -7.19 -13.14
C GLN A 173 -17.43 -6.56 -14.40
N ASN A 174 -16.32 -5.83 -14.25
CA ASN A 174 -15.53 -5.28 -15.36
C ASN A 174 -14.51 -6.28 -15.97
N TRP A 175 -14.42 -7.50 -15.44
CA TRP A 175 -13.50 -8.53 -15.94
C TRP A 175 -14.11 -9.26 -17.14
N PRO A 176 -13.51 -9.23 -18.35
CA PRO A 176 -14.15 -9.81 -19.52
C PRO A 176 -14.38 -11.33 -19.42
N LEU A 177 -13.55 -12.08 -18.67
CA LEU A 177 -13.78 -13.51 -18.46
C LEU A 177 -15.03 -13.77 -17.60
N TYR A 178 -15.24 -12.99 -16.55
CA TYR A 178 -16.45 -13.11 -15.72
C TYR A 178 -17.72 -12.87 -16.56
N GLN A 179 -17.70 -11.85 -17.43
CA GLN A 179 -18.78 -11.58 -18.37
C GLN A 179 -19.00 -12.73 -19.37
N LYS A 180 -17.94 -13.31 -19.94
CA LYS A 180 -18.02 -14.50 -20.81
C LYS A 180 -18.69 -15.66 -20.07
N LEU A 181 -18.29 -15.95 -18.83
CA LEU A 181 -18.81 -17.07 -18.03
C LEU A 181 -20.31 -16.92 -17.73
N GLN A 182 -20.73 -15.76 -17.23
CA GLN A 182 -22.15 -15.49 -16.92
C GLN A 182 -23.05 -15.64 -18.15
N ASN A 183 -22.57 -15.22 -19.33
CA ASN A 183 -23.31 -15.39 -20.60
C ASN A 183 -23.29 -16.83 -21.15
N THR A 184 -22.49 -17.74 -20.58
CA THR A 184 -22.32 -19.12 -21.09
C THR A 184 -23.24 -20.12 -20.36
N GLU A 185 -23.56 -19.87 -19.09
CA GLU A 185 -24.40 -20.76 -18.26
C GLU A 185 -25.83 -20.96 -18.81
N GLU A 186 -26.32 -20.04 -19.64
CA GLU A 186 -27.66 -20.14 -20.25
C GLU A 186 -27.76 -21.09 -21.47
N ARG A 187 -26.64 -21.50 -22.12
CA ARG A 187 -26.72 -21.87 -23.55
C ARG A 187 -26.25 -23.25 -24.00
N ASP A 188 -25.24 -23.89 -23.40
CA ASP A 188 -24.83 -25.24 -23.82
C ASP A 188 -24.17 -26.05 -22.69
N GLY A 189 -24.69 -27.26 -22.45
CA GLY A 189 -24.20 -28.20 -21.43
C GLY A 189 -22.93 -28.97 -21.81
N THR A 190 -22.25 -28.60 -22.90
CA THR A 190 -21.06 -29.28 -23.42
C THR A 190 -19.80 -28.41 -23.51
N ALA A 191 -19.86 -27.15 -23.09
CA ALA A 191 -18.69 -26.27 -23.06
C ALA A 191 -17.65 -26.75 -22.02
N PHE A 192 -16.39 -26.89 -22.44
CA PHE A 192 -15.26 -27.08 -21.53
C PHE A 192 -15.02 -25.81 -20.70
N GLN A 193 -15.77 -25.66 -19.61
CA GLN A 193 -15.58 -24.55 -18.67
C GLN A 193 -14.15 -24.58 -18.14
N THR A 194 -13.40 -23.51 -18.42
CA THR A 194 -12.05 -23.35 -17.88
C THR A 194 -12.16 -22.86 -16.45
N ASN A 195 -11.71 -23.68 -15.50
CA ASN A 195 -11.74 -23.33 -14.08
C ASN A 195 -10.94 -22.05 -13.82
N VAL A 196 -11.56 -21.12 -13.09
CA VAL A 196 -10.96 -19.84 -12.70
C VAL A 196 -10.59 -19.88 -11.23
N VAL A 197 -9.33 -19.66 -10.89
CA VAL A 197 -8.83 -19.70 -9.51
C VAL A 197 -8.57 -18.29 -8.99
N LEU A 198 -9.21 -17.96 -7.87
CA LEU A 198 -9.04 -16.69 -7.15
C LEU A 198 -8.48 -16.94 -5.74
N ALA A 199 -7.36 -16.33 -5.39
CA ALA A 199 -6.81 -16.35 -4.03
C ALA A 199 -6.81 -14.92 -3.44
N LEU A 200 -7.60 -14.74 -2.38
CA LEU A 200 -7.93 -13.44 -1.76
C LEU A 200 -7.81 -13.49 -0.21
N HIS A 201 -7.28 -14.58 0.33
CA HIS A 201 -7.09 -14.77 1.77
C HIS A 201 -5.88 -13.97 2.30
N ASP A 202 -5.73 -13.92 3.63
CA ASP A 202 -4.63 -13.20 4.30
C ASP A 202 -4.49 -11.74 3.83
N ASN A 203 -5.63 -11.05 3.72
CA ASN A 203 -5.73 -9.62 3.44
C ASN A 203 -6.51 -8.93 4.57
N THR A 204 -6.24 -7.65 4.79
CA THR A 204 -6.73 -6.87 5.93
C THR A 204 -8.18 -6.37 5.76
N TRP A 205 -9.11 -7.27 5.47
CA TRP A 205 -10.49 -6.95 5.08
C TRP A 205 -11.26 -6.13 6.13
N VAL A 206 -11.71 -4.93 5.75
CA VAL A 206 -12.50 -4.03 6.60
C VAL A 206 -13.99 -4.19 6.25
N CYS A 207 -14.68 -5.00 7.04
CA CYS A 207 -16.09 -5.37 6.87
C CYS A 207 -17.06 -4.27 7.35
N ASP A 208 -16.86 -3.04 6.89
CA ASP A 208 -17.84 -1.95 7.00
C ASP A 208 -18.86 -1.99 5.83
N CYS A 209 -19.53 -0.87 5.54
CA CYS A 209 -20.54 -0.84 4.48
C CYS A 209 -19.96 -0.90 3.06
N ARG A 210 -18.67 -0.53 2.87
CA ARG A 210 -17.99 -0.50 1.57
C ARG A 210 -17.79 -1.90 0.99
N LEU A 211 -17.36 -2.83 1.85
CA LEU A 211 -17.10 -4.22 1.47
C LEU A 211 -18.38 -5.01 1.14
N LYS A 212 -19.58 -4.43 1.33
CA LYS A 212 -20.87 -5.13 1.16
C LYS A 212 -20.96 -5.84 -0.19
N GLY A 213 -20.76 -5.11 -1.29
CA GLY A 213 -20.93 -5.67 -2.63
C GLY A 213 -19.97 -6.84 -2.91
N PHE A 214 -18.75 -6.78 -2.37
CA PHE A 214 -17.75 -7.83 -2.50
C PHE A 214 -18.04 -9.05 -1.61
N VAL A 215 -18.55 -8.87 -0.39
CA VAL A 215 -19.03 -9.99 0.44
C VAL A 215 -20.23 -10.69 -0.20
N GLU A 216 -21.17 -9.93 -0.78
CA GLU A 216 -22.29 -10.48 -1.55
C GLU A 216 -21.79 -11.25 -2.78
N PHE A 217 -20.84 -10.69 -3.53
CA PHE A 217 -20.19 -11.36 -4.67
C PHE A 217 -19.52 -12.67 -4.27
N ILE A 218 -18.67 -12.67 -3.23
CA ILE A 218 -17.98 -13.87 -2.73
C ILE A 218 -18.99 -14.97 -2.33
N ARG A 219 -20.10 -14.60 -1.69
CA ARG A 219 -21.19 -15.54 -1.31
C ARG A 219 -22.00 -16.07 -2.49
N SER A 220 -21.91 -15.43 -3.67
CA SER A 220 -22.57 -15.85 -4.91
C SER A 220 -21.68 -16.68 -5.85
N LEU A 221 -20.41 -16.92 -5.51
CA LEU A 221 -19.49 -17.65 -6.39
C LEU A 221 -19.84 -19.14 -6.47
N SER A 222 -19.95 -19.62 -7.71
CA SER A 222 -20.15 -21.02 -8.09
C SER A 222 -19.03 -21.49 -9.05
N PRO A 223 -18.81 -22.81 -9.18
CA PRO A 223 -18.02 -23.35 -10.30
C PRO A 223 -18.55 -22.79 -11.64
N PRO A 224 -17.68 -22.43 -12.58
CA PRO A 224 -16.25 -22.76 -12.65
C PRO A 224 -15.31 -21.82 -11.88
N ILE A 225 -15.82 -20.85 -11.10
CA ILE A 225 -14.98 -19.97 -10.28
C ILE A 225 -14.71 -20.65 -8.92
N ILE A 226 -13.43 -20.78 -8.58
CA ILE A 226 -12.93 -21.50 -7.42
C ILE A 226 -12.12 -20.54 -6.55
N LEU A 227 -12.59 -20.30 -5.32
CA LEU A 227 -11.76 -19.65 -4.30
C LEU A 227 -10.72 -20.65 -3.79
N MET A 228 -9.43 -20.30 -3.86
CA MET A 228 -8.35 -21.14 -3.30
C MET A 228 -8.50 -21.35 -1.78
N ASN A 229 -9.11 -20.38 -1.10
CA ASN A 229 -9.58 -20.48 0.27
C ASN A 229 -10.97 -19.85 0.36
N SER A 230 -12.00 -20.67 0.63
CA SER A 230 -13.40 -20.25 0.77
C SER A 230 -13.70 -19.51 2.08
N TYR A 231 -12.79 -19.57 3.06
CA TYR A 231 -12.98 -19.05 4.41
C TYR A 231 -12.38 -17.65 4.58
N LEU A 232 -12.75 -16.71 3.70
CA LEU A 232 -12.38 -15.31 3.86
C LEU A 232 -12.99 -14.74 5.16
N THR A 233 -12.17 -14.04 5.94
CA THR A 233 -12.53 -13.48 7.25
C THR A 233 -12.36 -11.96 7.28
N CYS A 234 -13.16 -11.31 8.11
CA CYS A 234 -13.00 -9.90 8.42
C CYS A 234 -11.80 -9.65 9.36
N SER A 235 -10.92 -8.73 9.01
CA SER A 235 -9.86 -8.25 9.93
C SER A 235 -10.34 -7.13 10.85
N GLY A 236 -11.36 -6.36 10.43
CA GLY A 236 -11.99 -5.34 11.26
C GLY A 236 -13.34 -4.88 10.70
N PRO A 237 -14.02 -3.90 11.34
CA PRO A 237 -13.73 -3.37 12.68
C PRO A 237 -13.88 -4.44 13.77
N ASP A 238 -13.38 -4.17 14.99
CA ASP A 238 -13.19 -5.17 16.07
C ASP A 238 -14.41 -6.06 16.35
N PHE A 239 -15.63 -5.49 16.36
CA PHE A 239 -16.88 -6.23 16.57
C PHE A 239 -17.27 -7.21 15.44
N LYS A 240 -16.48 -7.23 14.35
CA LYS A 240 -16.56 -8.16 13.23
C LYS A 240 -15.26 -8.94 12.99
N ALA A 241 -14.16 -8.60 13.65
CA ALA A 241 -12.87 -9.28 13.45
C ALA A 241 -13.01 -10.81 13.68
N GLY A 242 -12.39 -11.59 12.80
CA GLY A 242 -12.42 -13.06 12.82
C GLY A 242 -13.69 -13.73 12.24
N LYS A 243 -14.77 -12.99 11.97
CA LYS A 243 -16.01 -13.57 11.39
C LYS A 243 -15.84 -13.88 9.91
N PHE A 244 -16.45 -14.96 9.42
CA PHE A 244 -16.35 -15.35 8.01
C PHE A 244 -17.31 -14.53 7.13
N PHE A 245 -16.93 -14.27 5.87
CA PHE A 245 -17.75 -13.52 4.91
C PHE A 245 -19.16 -14.11 4.74
N HIS A 246 -19.30 -15.44 4.81
CA HIS A 246 -20.58 -16.15 4.73
C HIS A 246 -21.52 -15.87 5.91
N GLU A 247 -20.97 -15.51 7.08
CA GLU A 247 -21.71 -15.25 8.33
C GLU A 247 -22.03 -13.77 8.54
N VAL A 248 -21.32 -12.87 7.83
CA VAL A 248 -21.42 -11.43 8.04
C VAL A 248 -22.42 -10.80 7.06
N GLU A 249 -23.48 -10.21 7.61
CA GLU A 249 -24.37 -9.35 6.85
C GLU A 249 -23.87 -7.91 6.88
N LEU A 250 -23.52 -7.38 5.70
CA LEU A 250 -23.04 -6.02 5.54
C LEU A 250 -24.18 -5.07 5.15
N GLN A 251 -24.16 -3.92 5.81
CA GLN A 251 -25.16 -2.88 5.68
C GLN A 251 -24.80 -1.93 4.53
N VAL A 252 -25.80 -1.39 3.82
CA VAL A 252 -25.55 -0.45 2.71
C VAL A 252 -25.01 0.87 3.26
N CYS A 253 -24.03 1.47 2.56
CA CYS A 253 -23.56 2.83 2.84
C CYS A 253 -24.65 3.85 2.50
N VAL A 254 -24.71 4.95 3.25
CA VAL A 254 -25.75 5.98 3.11
C VAL A 254 -25.10 7.35 3.24
N LYS A 255 -25.42 8.27 2.30
CA LYS A 255 -25.01 9.68 2.43
C LYS A 255 -25.63 10.31 3.68
N PRO A 256 -25.03 11.39 4.23
CA PRO A 256 -25.52 11.97 5.46
C PRO A 256 -26.94 12.52 5.31
N ILE A 257 -27.79 12.22 6.29
CA ILE A 257 -29.13 12.78 6.45
C ILE A 257 -29.10 13.56 7.75
N ILE A 258 -29.27 14.88 7.68
CA ILE A 258 -29.28 15.76 8.84
C ILE A 258 -30.71 16.07 9.29
N THR A 259 -30.91 16.08 10.60
CA THR A 259 -32.15 16.53 11.25
C THR A 259 -31.84 17.58 12.32
N THR A 260 -32.62 18.65 12.34
CA THR A 260 -32.62 19.71 13.38
C THR A 260 -34.02 19.82 13.99
N PRO A 261 -34.17 20.24 15.26
CA PRO A 261 -35.48 20.36 15.91
C PRO A 261 -36.26 21.59 15.45
N SER A 262 -35.59 22.59 14.84
CA SER A 262 -36.19 23.82 14.34
C SER A 262 -35.29 24.43 13.26
N SER A 263 -35.89 25.03 12.23
CA SER A 263 -35.19 25.79 11.18
C SER A 263 -35.14 27.29 11.43
N ASN A 264 -36.06 27.82 12.24
CA ASN A 264 -36.09 29.22 12.68
C ASN A 264 -36.15 29.25 14.21
N ILE A 265 -35.34 30.08 14.85
CA ILE A 265 -35.31 30.27 16.30
C ILE A 265 -35.29 31.77 16.60
N ASN A 266 -36.26 32.22 17.39
CA ASN A 266 -36.39 33.62 17.82
C ASN A 266 -36.22 33.69 19.34
N LEU A 267 -35.24 34.44 19.83
CA LEU A 267 -34.95 34.58 21.25
C LEU A 267 -34.66 36.04 21.64
N PRO A 268 -34.88 36.44 22.91
CA PRO A 268 -34.48 37.75 23.39
C PRO A 268 -32.95 37.82 23.59
N GLN A 269 -32.39 39.03 23.48
CA GLN A 269 -31.00 39.29 23.85
C GLN A 269 -30.71 38.83 25.29
N GLY A 270 -29.54 38.24 25.51
CA GLY A 270 -29.10 37.70 26.80
C GLY A 270 -29.53 36.26 27.09
N ALA A 271 -30.40 35.65 26.29
CA ALA A 271 -30.77 34.24 26.43
C ALA A 271 -29.61 33.29 26.08
N ASN A 272 -29.61 32.07 26.62
CA ASN A 272 -28.68 31.02 26.23
C ASN A 272 -29.26 30.20 25.07
N LEU A 273 -28.51 30.08 23.97
CA LEU A 273 -28.89 29.27 22.81
C LEU A 273 -28.14 27.95 22.78
N THR A 274 -28.83 26.87 22.43
CA THR A 274 -28.22 25.59 22.05
C THR A 274 -28.81 25.12 20.72
N LEU A 275 -28.05 25.26 19.64
CA LEU A 275 -28.38 24.67 18.35
C LEU A 275 -28.04 23.17 18.37
N ARG A 276 -28.95 22.33 17.87
CA ARG A 276 -28.78 20.88 17.81
C ARG A 276 -28.93 20.39 16.37
N CYS A 277 -27.93 19.64 15.92
CA CYS A 277 -27.87 18.97 14.63
C CYS A 277 -27.61 17.48 14.87
N SER A 278 -28.46 16.61 14.31
CA SER A 278 -28.32 15.15 14.43
C SER A 278 -28.16 14.55 13.03
N ALA A 279 -27.00 13.98 12.74
CA ALA A 279 -26.64 13.46 11.42
C ALA A 279 -26.55 11.92 11.46
N LYS A 280 -27.28 11.26 10.55
CA LYS A 280 -27.22 9.81 10.34
C LYS A 280 -26.67 9.51 8.96
N ALA A 281 -25.60 8.73 8.89
CA ALA A 281 -24.94 8.31 7.66
C ALA A 281 -24.25 6.96 7.89
N ARG A 282 -23.79 6.28 6.83
CA ARG A 282 -22.82 5.18 6.95
C ARG A 282 -21.81 5.24 5.80
N PRO A 283 -20.49 5.28 6.06
CA PRO A 283 -19.85 5.35 7.39
C PRO A 283 -20.11 6.70 8.08
N ASP A 284 -19.65 6.82 9.31
CA ASP A 284 -19.87 7.98 10.18
C ASP A 284 -19.42 9.29 9.51
N PRO A 285 -20.26 10.36 9.55
CA PRO A 285 -19.94 11.61 8.89
C PRO A 285 -19.06 12.53 9.76
N ALA A 286 -18.15 13.27 9.14
CA ALA A 286 -17.60 14.47 9.76
C ALA A 286 -18.71 15.54 9.82
N VAL A 287 -18.95 16.11 11.00
CA VAL A 287 -20.01 17.11 11.23
C VAL A 287 -19.43 18.40 11.80
N TRP A 288 -19.85 19.55 11.29
CA TRP A 288 -19.47 20.88 11.78
C TRP A 288 -20.57 21.90 11.55
N TRP A 289 -20.43 23.07 12.19
CA TRP A 289 -21.27 24.24 11.92
C TRP A 289 -20.49 25.29 11.13
N THR A 290 -21.19 26.13 10.38
CA THR A 290 -20.68 27.38 9.82
C THR A 290 -21.59 28.56 10.21
N TYR A 291 -20.96 29.72 10.42
CA TYR A 291 -21.62 31.01 10.57
C TYR A 291 -20.86 32.06 9.75
N GLY A 292 -21.50 32.56 8.69
CA GLY A 292 -20.79 33.25 7.62
C GLY A 292 -19.65 32.40 7.06
N LEU A 293 -18.42 32.92 7.08
CA LEU A 293 -17.21 32.21 6.63
C LEU A 293 -16.46 31.46 7.76
N LYS A 294 -17.00 31.39 8.98
CA LYS A 294 -16.32 30.76 10.13
C LYS A 294 -16.85 29.35 10.38
N ILE A 295 -15.95 28.36 10.42
CA ILE A 295 -16.26 27.00 10.87
C ILE A 295 -16.25 26.96 12.40
N ILE A 296 -17.29 26.38 12.99
CA ILE A 296 -17.45 26.19 14.43
C ILE A 296 -17.59 24.69 14.71
N ARG A 297 -16.80 24.17 15.66
CA ARG A 297 -16.77 22.74 16.03
C ARG A 297 -17.52 22.52 17.34
N GLY A 298 -18.39 21.51 17.37
CA GLY A 298 -19.14 21.09 18.56
C GLY A 298 -19.50 19.62 18.46
N PHE A 299 -19.18 18.83 19.50
CA PHE A 299 -19.13 17.37 19.40
C PHE A 299 -19.82 16.67 20.57
N HIS A 300 -20.72 15.74 20.23
CA HIS A 300 -21.12 14.61 21.06
C HIS A 300 -21.52 13.46 20.13
N VAL A 301 -21.24 12.22 20.52
CA VAL A 301 -21.42 11.02 19.68
C VAL A 301 -22.29 10.02 20.43
N ASP A 302 -23.23 9.41 19.72
CA ASP A 302 -24.16 8.37 20.21
C ASP A 302 -24.30 7.31 19.09
N GLU A 303 -24.51 6.04 19.47
CA GLU A 303 -23.98 4.84 18.78
C GLU A 303 -24.43 4.59 17.32
N ASP A 304 -25.36 5.37 16.77
CA ASP A 304 -25.85 5.22 15.39
C ASP A 304 -26.30 6.58 14.77
N THR A 305 -25.98 7.72 15.42
CA THR A 305 -26.32 9.09 14.98
C THR A 305 -25.48 10.15 15.71
N ILE A 306 -24.61 10.85 14.99
CA ILE A 306 -23.76 11.91 15.54
C ILE A 306 -24.61 13.13 15.89
N ARG A 307 -24.42 13.69 17.10
CA ARG A 307 -25.19 14.83 17.63
C ARG A 307 -24.29 16.01 17.89
N SER A 308 -24.15 16.87 16.89
CA SER A 308 -23.44 18.14 17.07
C SER A 308 -24.32 19.14 17.81
N LEU A 309 -23.75 19.73 18.87
CA LEU A 309 -24.36 20.80 19.67
C LEU A 309 -23.47 22.05 19.56
N LEU A 310 -24.08 23.19 19.26
CA LEU A 310 -23.44 24.50 19.31
C LEU A 310 -24.14 25.35 20.36
N VAL A 311 -23.42 25.66 21.45
CA VAL A 311 -23.92 26.47 22.58
C VAL A 311 -23.38 27.89 22.45
N ILE A 312 -24.27 28.88 22.48
CA ILE A 312 -23.93 30.31 22.56
C ILE A 312 -24.46 30.83 23.90
N PRO A 313 -23.59 31.04 24.91
CA PRO A 313 -24.00 31.60 26.19
C PRO A 313 -24.21 33.11 26.06
N SER A 314 -25.41 33.59 26.45
CA SER A 314 -25.85 34.98 26.36
C SER A 314 -25.80 35.59 24.95
N LEU A 315 -26.90 35.49 24.20
CA LEU A 315 -27.06 36.04 22.84
C LEU A 315 -26.90 37.56 22.76
N HIS A 316 -26.18 38.01 21.74
CA HIS A 316 -26.02 39.41 21.34
C HIS A 316 -26.70 39.67 19.98
N ALA A 317 -27.03 40.92 19.68
CA ALA A 317 -27.57 41.30 18.37
C ALA A 317 -26.62 40.98 17.19
N ALA A 318 -25.31 40.84 17.45
CA ALA A 318 -24.30 40.45 16.47
C ALA A 318 -24.27 38.93 16.16
N ASP A 319 -24.92 38.10 16.98
CA ASP A 319 -25.01 36.65 16.76
C ASP A 319 -26.15 36.29 15.78
N ARG A 320 -27.00 37.27 15.45
CA ARG A 320 -28.12 37.14 14.49
C ARG A 320 -27.62 36.70 13.11
N GLY A 321 -28.24 35.68 12.53
CA GLY A 321 -27.93 35.24 11.17
C GLY A 321 -28.23 33.77 10.93
N VAL A 322 -27.58 33.20 9.91
CA VAL A 322 -27.78 31.82 9.49
C VAL A 322 -26.64 30.94 9.98
N TYR A 323 -26.99 29.90 10.73
CA TYR A 323 -26.09 28.86 11.22
C TYR A 323 -26.35 27.57 10.43
N THR A 324 -25.40 27.15 9.60
CA THR A 324 -25.55 25.93 8.81
C THR A 324 -24.82 24.78 9.48
N CYS A 325 -25.51 23.67 9.76
CA CYS A 325 -24.85 22.41 10.09
C CYS A 325 -24.56 21.66 8.79
N THR A 326 -23.33 21.19 8.62
CA THR A 326 -22.89 20.39 7.47
C THR A 326 -22.38 19.04 7.98
N ALA A 327 -22.75 17.97 7.28
CA ALA A 327 -22.30 16.61 7.56
C ALA A 327 -21.82 15.96 6.25
N VAL A 328 -20.65 15.34 6.27
CA VAL A 328 -20.01 14.75 5.07
C VAL A 328 -19.42 13.38 5.39
N ASN A 329 -19.70 12.39 4.55
CA ASN A 329 -18.94 11.14 4.45
C ASN A 329 -18.53 10.90 2.99
N PHE A 330 -17.84 9.81 2.68
CA PHE A 330 -17.34 9.58 1.31
C PHE A 330 -18.45 9.36 0.26
N ILE A 331 -19.69 9.02 0.66
CA ILE A 331 -20.84 8.92 -0.25
C ILE A 331 -21.38 10.32 -0.61
N GLY A 332 -21.17 11.32 0.25
CA GLY A 332 -21.46 12.71 -0.06
C GLY A 332 -21.73 13.60 1.14
N ASN A 333 -22.25 14.78 0.85
CA ASN A 333 -22.58 15.82 1.82
C ASN A 333 -24.09 15.95 2.07
N SER A 334 -24.42 16.62 3.16
CA SER A 334 -25.72 17.21 3.43
C SER A 334 -25.51 18.46 4.27
N SER A 335 -26.44 19.40 4.20
CA SER A 335 -26.44 20.59 5.04
C SER A 335 -27.85 21.03 5.38
N VAL A 336 -28.00 21.71 6.51
CA VAL A 336 -29.26 22.33 6.95
C VAL A 336 -28.96 23.63 7.67
N SER A 337 -29.72 24.67 7.33
CA SER A 337 -29.55 26.01 7.86
C SER A 337 -30.61 26.32 8.92
N ILE A 338 -30.17 26.91 10.03
CA ILE A 338 -31.02 27.46 11.08
C ILE A 338 -30.88 28.98 11.07
N LEU A 339 -32.00 29.69 10.88
CA LEU A 339 -32.06 31.14 11.05
C LEU A 339 -32.25 31.47 12.53
N LEU A 340 -31.32 32.25 13.10
CA LEU A 340 -31.44 32.82 14.43
C LEU A 340 -31.83 34.31 14.31
N ASP A 341 -32.98 34.66 14.89
CA ASP A 341 -33.36 36.04 15.12
C ASP A 341 -33.25 36.42 16.61
N VAL A 342 -32.71 37.61 16.88
CA VAL A 342 -32.40 38.10 18.23
C VAL A 342 -33.14 39.40 18.44
N HIS A 343 -34.17 39.37 19.30
CA HIS A 343 -35.05 40.52 19.54
C HIS A 343 -34.60 41.30 20.78
N SER A 344 -34.67 42.64 20.71
CA SER A 344 -34.61 43.49 21.89
C SER A 344 -35.90 43.30 22.72
N PRO A 345 -35.83 43.30 24.07
CA PRO A 345 -37.03 43.29 24.90
C PRO A 345 -37.86 44.59 24.76
N ASP A 346 -37.25 45.71 24.36
CA ASP A 346 -37.93 46.99 24.17
C ASP A 346 -38.39 47.20 22.72
N GLY A 347 -39.72 47.15 22.54
CA GLY A 347 -40.36 47.36 21.25
C GLY A 347 -40.47 48.85 20.87
N SER A 348 -39.59 49.31 19.98
CA SER A 348 -39.75 50.59 19.26
C SER A 348 -39.63 50.38 17.75
N GLN A 349 -40.78 50.44 17.06
CA GLN A 349 -40.84 50.29 15.60
C GLN A 349 -40.21 51.50 14.91
N SER A 350 -38.96 51.37 14.47
CA SER A 350 -38.32 52.33 13.57
C SER A 350 -38.58 51.92 12.12
N LEU A 351 -39.56 52.57 11.48
CA LEU A 351 -39.84 52.40 10.05
C LEU A 351 -38.70 52.97 9.21
N VAL A 352 -37.80 52.09 8.75
CA VAL A 352 -36.81 52.41 7.71
C VAL A 352 -37.31 51.82 6.39
N LEU A 353 -37.32 52.65 5.34
CA LEU A 353 -37.80 52.27 4.01
C LEU A 353 -36.90 51.18 3.41
N SER A 354 -37.53 50.12 2.91
CA SER A 354 -36.84 49.05 2.17
C SER A 354 -36.62 49.50 0.73
N GLU A 355 -35.41 49.97 0.40
CA GLU A 355 -34.95 49.92 -0.99
C GLU A 355 -34.76 48.45 -1.39
N ASN A 356 -35.33 48.06 -2.53
CA ASN A 356 -35.14 46.71 -3.05
C ASN A 356 -33.71 46.55 -3.58
N PRO A 357 -32.95 45.53 -3.15
CA PRO A 357 -31.82 45.07 -3.93
C PRO A 357 -32.30 44.66 -5.34
N PRO A 358 -31.50 44.88 -6.40
CA PRO A 358 -31.79 44.26 -7.69
C PRO A 358 -31.76 42.73 -7.53
N PRO A 359 -32.52 41.97 -8.35
CA PRO A 359 -32.41 40.52 -8.34
C PRO A 359 -30.95 40.11 -8.65
N PRO A 360 -30.38 39.09 -7.97
CA PRO A 360 -29.10 38.55 -8.37
C PRO A 360 -29.23 38.03 -9.81
N ALA A 361 -28.36 38.51 -10.70
CA ALA A 361 -28.31 38.02 -12.06
C ALA A 361 -27.97 36.52 -12.06
N ALA A 362 -28.62 35.75 -12.93
CA ALA A 362 -28.19 34.39 -13.22
C ALA A 362 -26.83 34.41 -13.94
N SER A 363 -26.07 33.29 -13.85
CA SER A 363 -24.66 33.12 -14.28
C SER A 363 -23.69 34.11 -13.61
N ASP A 364 -22.79 33.68 -12.73
CA ASP A 364 -21.79 32.63 -13.00
C ASP A 364 -21.72 31.49 -11.98
N GLU A 365 -21.52 30.27 -12.47
CA GLU A 365 -21.06 29.14 -11.65
C GLU A 365 -19.60 29.34 -11.23
N ASN A 366 -19.38 30.05 -10.12
CA ASN A 366 -18.06 30.22 -9.53
C ASN A 366 -17.65 29.02 -8.68
N VAL A 367 -17.43 27.90 -9.38
CA VAL A 367 -16.85 26.66 -8.87
C VAL A 367 -15.45 26.95 -8.31
N TYR A 368 -15.38 27.03 -6.99
CA TYR A 368 -14.13 27.27 -6.27
C TYR A 368 -13.47 25.92 -5.94
N ILE A 369 -12.34 25.64 -6.59
CA ILE A 369 -11.49 24.47 -6.33
C ILE A 369 -10.21 25.00 -5.68
N ASP A 370 -10.02 24.65 -4.41
CA ASP A 370 -8.78 24.85 -3.67
C ASP A 370 -7.96 23.57 -3.75
N ILE A 371 -6.64 23.69 -3.93
CA ILE A 371 -5.73 22.56 -4.15
C ILE A 371 -4.53 22.76 -3.25
N HIS A 372 -4.13 21.73 -2.51
CA HIS A 372 -2.92 21.75 -1.70
C HIS A 372 -2.04 20.52 -1.92
N ILE A 373 -0.76 20.66 -1.56
CA ILE A 373 0.20 19.56 -1.55
C ILE A 373 0.04 18.84 -0.21
N ALA A 374 -0.48 17.61 -0.24
CA ALA A 374 -0.58 16.75 0.94
C ALA A 374 0.76 16.08 1.28
N LYS A 375 1.56 15.77 0.25
CA LYS A 375 2.89 15.17 0.41
C LYS A 375 3.78 15.50 -0.79
N GLN A 376 5.08 15.66 -0.57
CA GLN A 376 6.07 15.88 -1.63
C GLN A 376 7.31 15.04 -1.35
N THR A 377 7.96 14.54 -2.40
CA THR A 377 9.14 13.68 -2.34
C THR A 377 10.13 14.04 -3.47
N VAL A 378 11.30 13.39 -3.50
CA VAL A 378 12.31 13.58 -4.55
C VAL A 378 11.79 13.18 -5.94
N ARG A 379 10.95 12.14 -6.03
CA ARG A 379 10.42 11.58 -7.30
C ARG A 379 8.89 11.60 -7.41
N GLY A 380 8.18 12.45 -6.66
CA GLY A 380 6.71 12.42 -6.69
C GLY A 380 6.00 13.36 -5.72
N ILE A 381 4.69 13.50 -5.92
CA ILE A 381 3.78 14.38 -5.18
C ILE A 381 2.46 13.66 -4.86
N THR A 382 1.83 14.04 -3.75
CA THR A 382 0.41 13.77 -3.48
C THR A 382 -0.29 15.11 -3.32
N ILE A 383 -1.29 15.37 -4.15
CA ILE A 383 -2.19 16.53 -4.00
C ILE A 383 -3.52 16.08 -3.39
N GLU A 384 -4.14 17.01 -2.68
CA GLU A 384 -5.51 16.95 -2.18
C GLU A 384 -6.23 18.22 -2.62
N TRP A 385 -7.53 18.15 -2.91
CA TRP A 385 -8.31 19.31 -3.32
C TRP A 385 -9.70 19.33 -2.68
N TYR A 386 -10.17 20.55 -2.42
CA TYR A 386 -11.52 20.82 -1.93
C TYR A 386 -12.27 21.63 -2.98
N ALA A 387 -13.43 21.14 -3.42
CA ALA A 387 -14.28 21.82 -4.38
C ALA A 387 -15.60 22.26 -3.74
N ALA A 388 -15.81 23.57 -3.65
CA ALA A 388 -17.10 24.15 -3.30
C ALA A 388 -18.03 24.06 -4.54
N LEU A 389 -18.84 23.02 -4.53
CA LEU A 389 -19.82 22.64 -5.55
C LEU A 389 -21.14 22.32 -4.84
N ASP A 390 -22.25 22.38 -5.58
CA ASP A 390 -23.53 21.87 -5.08
C ASP A 390 -23.50 20.34 -4.92
N HIS A 391 -22.82 19.63 -5.84
CA HIS A 391 -22.80 18.17 -5.94
C HIS A 391 -21.36 17.58 -6.10
N PRO A 392 -20.40 17.87 -5.19
CA PRO A 392 -19.00 17.44 -5.35
C PRO A 392 -18.82 15.91 -5.35
N ALA A 393 -19.73 15.18 -4.69
CA ALA A 393 -19.73 13.72 -4.63
C ALA A 393 -20.32 13.03 -5.87
N GLU A 394 -20.88 13.78 -6.83
CA GLU A 394 -21.35 13.27 -8.12
C GLU A 394 -20.55 13.89 -9.30
N THR A 395 -19.68 14.86 -8.98
CA THR A 395 -18.89 15.61 -9.97
C THR A 395 -17.59 14.88 -10.31
N TRP A 396 -17.30 14.81 -11.61
CA TRP A 396 -16.02 14.32 -12.13
C TRP A 396 -15.01 15.46 -12.25
N PHE A 397 -13.76 15.19 -11.88
CA PHE A 397 -12.64 16.12 -12.04
C PHE A 397 -11.72 15.69 -13.19
N THR A 398 -11.00 16.63 -13.77
CA THR A 398 -9.87 16.37 -14.68
C THR A 398 -8.63 17.00 -14.06
N ILE A 399 -7.62 16.17 -13.81
CA ILE A 399 -6.28 16.62 -13.42
C ILE A 399 -5.49 16.84 -14.70
N HIS A 400 -4.93 18.04 -14.85
CA HIS A 400 -4.03 18.42 -15.94
C HIS A 400 -2.61 18.44 -15.40
N PHE A 401 -1.79 17.46 -15.77
CA PHE A 401 -0.44 17.28 -15.24
C PHE A 401 0.63 17.45 -16.33
N GLY A 402 1.76 18.09 -16.01
CA GLY A 402 2.90 18.13 -16.93
C GLY A 402 4.06 19.00 -16.45
N LEU A 403 5.07 19.15 -17.33
CA LEU A 403 6.16 20.11 -17.12
C LEU A 403 5.63 21.55 -17.14
N ALA A 404 6.04 22.37 -16.18
CA ALA A 404 5.53 23.73 -16.04
C ALA A 404 5.88 24.60 -17.26
N GLY A 405 4.88 25.20 -17.89
CA GLY A 405 5.03 25.95 -19.13
C GLY A 405 4.96 25.11 -20.42
N ASN A 406 4.68 23.81 -20.35
CA ASN A 406 4.30 23.02 -21.52
C ASN A 406 2.79 23.15 -21.80
N ASN A 407 2.44 23.49 -23.04
CA ASN A 407 1.05 23.61 -23.48
C ASN A 407 0.33 22.25 -23.65
N LYS A 408 1.08 21.13 -23.71
CA LYS A 408 0.52 19.78 -23.67
C LYS A 408 0.68 19.21 -22.26
N LYS A 409 -0.44 19.07 -21.55
CA LYS A 409 -0.56 18.39 -20.25
C LYS A 409 -1.30 17.06 -20.45
N GLU A 410 -0.94 16.06 -19.66
CA GLU A 410 -1.69 14.81 -19.52
C GLU A 410 -3.00 15.08 -18.79
N MET A 411 -4.09 14.44 -19.23
CA MET A 411 -5.43 14.62 -18.66
C MET A 411 -5.88 13.33 -17.97
N ILE A 412 -5.85 13.31 -16.65
CA ILE A 412 -6.30 12.19 -15.83
C ILE A 412 -7.74 12.48 -15.38
N PHE A 413 -8.66 11.59 -15.76
CA PHE A 413 -10.06 11.69 -15.35
C PHE A 413 -10.24 11.05 -13.98
N ILE A 414 -10.66 11.84 -13.00
CA ILE A 414 -10.90 11.41 -11.63
C ILE A 414 -12.40 11.26 -11.41
N GLY A 415 -12.78 10.08 -10.89
CA GLY A 415 -14.17 9.75 -10.59
C GLY A 415 -14.73 10.53 -9.39
N PRO A 416 -16.08 10.59 -9.27
CA PRO A 416 -16.75 11.23 -8.14
C PRO A 416 -16.30 10.70 -6.77
N GLY A 417 -16.27 11.57 -5.78
CA GLY A 417 -15.88 11.25 -4.38
C GLY A 417 -14.37 11.17 -4.12
N ILE A 418 -13.54 11.04 -5.16
CA ILE A 418 -12.08 11.10 -5.03
C ILE A 418 -11.63 12.57 -4.94
N HIS A 419 -10.83 12.89 -3.93
CA HIS A 419 -10.34 14.24 -3.60
C HIS A 419 -8.82 14.29 -3.35
N SER A 420 -8.12 13.19 -3.63
CA SER A 420 -6.67 13.07 -3.53
C SER A 420 -6.09 12.30 -4.72
N TYR A 421 -4.86 12.63 -5.11
CA TYR A 421 -4.17 11.97 -6.22
C TYR A 421 -2.66 12.04 -6.05
N SER A 422 -1.97 10.93 -6.34
CA SER A 422 -0.52 10.79 -6.22
C SER A 422 0.14 10.54 -7.58
N VAL A 423 1.14 11.35 -7.92
CA VAL A 423 2.01 11.14 -9.08
C VAL A 423 3.40 10.74 -8.60
N SER A 424 3.89 9.60 -9.10
CA SER A 424 5.21 9.05 -8.83
C SER A 424 6.14 9.21 -10.05
N ASP A 425 7.39 8.74 -9.90
CA ASP A 425 8.39 8.60 -10.97
C ASP A 425 8.69 9.90 -11.75
N LEU A 426 8.54 11.04 -11.06
CA LEU A 426 8.91 12.36 -11.56
C LEU A 426 10.44 12.55 -11.53
N MET A 427 10.98 13.23 -12.54
CA MET A 427 12.41 13.56 -12.58
C MET A 427 12.77 14.47 -11.41
N PRO A 428 13.91 14.26 -10.72
CA PRO A 428 14.39 15.17 -9.67
C PRO A 428 14.67 16.60 -10.17
N ALA A 429 14.72 17.57 -9.26
CA ALA A 429 15.00 18.99 -9.51
C ALA A 429 14.17 19.66 -10.63
N THR A 430 13.05 19.06 -11.02
CA THR A 430 12.29 19.40 -12.22
C THR A 430 10.99 20.12 -11.86
N LYS A 431 10.67 21.17 -12.61
CA LYS A 431 9.51 22.04 -12.37
C LYS A 431 8.26 21.49 -13.08
N TYR A 432 7.31 21.04 -12.29
CA TYR A 432 6.03 20.49 -12.76
C TYR A 432 4.87 21.43 -12.41
N GLU A 433 3.76 21.26 -13.12
CA GLU A 433 2.52 21.99 -12.92
C GLU A 433 1.36 20.99 -12.91
N ILE A 434 0.49 21.12 -11.91
CA ILE A 434 -0.69 20.28 -11.73
C ILE A 434 -1.91 21.16 -11.47
N CYS A 435 -2.95 21.01 -12.29
CA CYS A 435 -4.21 21.75 -12.15
C CYS A 435 -5.36 20.78 -11.95
N VAL A 436 -6.36 21.14 -11.16
CA VAL A 436 -7.62 20.40 -11.04
C VAL A 436 -8.74 21.26 -11.62
N SER A 437 -9.47 20.74 -12.59
CA SER A 437 -10.67 21.37 -13.15
C SER A 437 -11.86 20.43 -13.13
N LEU A 438 -13.06 20.94 -13.45
CA LEU A 438 -14.20 20.08 -13.75
C LEU A 438 -13.99 19.34 -15.07
N LYS A 439 -14.58 18.14 -15.18
CA LYS A 439 -14.60 17.35 -16.42
C LYS A 439 -15.06 18.20 -17.61
N ASN A 440 -14.24 18.19 -18.67
CA ASN A 440 -14.40 18.96 -19.90
C ASN A 440 -14.26 20.50 -19.76
N GLN A 441 -13.86 21.04 -18.60
CA GLN A 441 -13.48 22.45 -18.44
C GLN A 441 -11.96 22.61 -18.40
N ALA A 442 -11.44 23.70 -18.98
CA ALA A 442 -10.05 24.11 -18.79
C ALA A 442 -9.85 24.71 -17.37
N PRO A 443 -8.70 24.51 -16.73
CA PRO A 443 -8.43 25.10 -15.41
C PRO A 443 -8.40 26.63 -15.47
N ARG A 444 -9.03 27.30 -14.51
CA ARG A 444 -9.03 28.77 -14.43
C ARG A 444 -7.68 29.30 -13.91
N ASN A 445 -7.35 30.54 -14.25
CA ASN A 445 -6.15 31.21 -13.72
C ASN A 445 -6.17 31.19 -12.18
N GLY A 446 -5.18 30.52 -11.58
CA GLY A 446 -5.09 30.30 -10.13
C GLY A 446 -5.40 28.86 -9.66
N GLN A 447 -6.04 28.02 -10.47
CA GLN A 447 -6.37 26.62 -10.15
C GLN A 447 -5.24 25.63 -10.51
N CYS A 448 -3.98 26.07 -10.44
CA CYS A 448 -2.80 25.29 -10.81
C CYS A 448 -1.70 25.46 -9.76
N ILE A 449 -1.25 24.35 -9.16
CA ILE A 449 -0.04 24.33 -8.34
C ILE A 449 1.17 24.13 -9.25
N VAL A 450 2.16 25.00 -9.11
CA VAL A 450 3.49 24.83 -9.69
C VAL A 450 4.44 24.40 -8.59
N PHE A 451 5.08 23.24 -8.74
CA PHE A 451 6.00 22.68 -7.76
C PHE A 451 7.32 22.26 -8.42
N VAL A 452 8.35 22.04 -7.60
CA VAL A 452 9.64 21.50 -8.04
C VAL A 452 9.90 20.22 -7.26
N THR A 453 10.18 19.12 -7.95
CA THR A 453 10.60 17.87 -7.28
C THR A 453 11.90 18.09 -6.52
N GLY A 454 12.12 17.29 -5.45
CA GLY A 454 13.35 17.40 -4.67
C GLY A 454 14.59 17.24 -5.57
N SER A 455 15.64 18.02 -5.32
CA SER A 455 16.93 17.84 -6.00
C SER A 455 17.64 16.63 -5.41
N ASP A 456 17.94 15.64 -6.23
CA ASP A 456 18.58 14.39 -5.79
C ASP A 456 20.10 14.57 -5.63
N ILE A 457 20.50 15.35 -4.61
CA ILE A 457 21.91 15.56 -4.26
C ILE A 457 22.14 15.87 -2.77
N THR A 458 22.89 14.98 -2.13
CA THR A 458 23.93 15.25 -1.11
C THR A 458 23.59 15.67 0.33
N GLU A 459 22.51 16.40 0.66
CA GLU A 459 22.30 16.86 2.07
C GLU A 459 22.20 15.70 3.09
N MET A 460 21.47 14.63 2.76
CA MET A 460 21.29 13.47 3.66
C MET A 460 22.59 12.65 3.81
N GLU A 461 23.25 12.32 2.69
CA GLU A 461 24.55 11.65 2.72
C GLU A 461 25.62 12.48 3.45
N GLN A 462 25.65 13.81 3.27
CA GLN A 462 26.62 14.66 3.96
C GLN A 462 26.34 14.72 5.46
N ARG A 463 25.07 14.75 5.90
CA ARG A 463 24.74 14.66 7.34
C ARG A 463 25.16 13.32 7.92
N GLU A 464 24.89 12.21 7.24
CA GLU A 464 25.27 10.87 7.71
C GLU A 464 26.79 10.67 7.72
N LYS A 465 27.50 11.15 6.68
CA LYS A 465 28.96 11.16 6.62
C LYS A 465 29.58 12.10 7.67
N LEU A 466 28.97 13.25 7.97
CA LEU A 466 29.37 14.13 9.08
C LEU A 466 29.20 13.45 10.44
N ILE A 467 28.08 12.74 10.67
CA ILE A 467 27.87 11.97 11.91
C ILE A 467 28.95 10.89 12.04
N HIS A 468 29.23 10.12 10.98
CA HIS A 468 30.31 9.12 11.01
C HIS A 468 31.69 9.75 11.25
N ILE A 469 32.03 10.85 10.57
CA ILE A 469 33.31 11.57 10.77
C ILE A 469 33.41 12.12 12.21
N VAL A 470 32.35 12.74 12.73
CA VAL A 470 32.32 13.26 14.11
C VAL A 470 32.45 12.12 15.12
N VAL A 471 31.76 11.00 14.94
CA VAL A 471 31.87 9.81 15.81
C VAL A 471 33.28 9.22 15.76
N ILE A 472 33.89 9.09 14.57
CA ILE A 472 35.27 8.60 14.42
C ILE A 472 36.27 9.56 15.08
N VAL A 473 36.12 10.87 14.89
CA VAL A 473 36.98 11.89 15.52
C VAL A 473 36.80 11.89 17.04
N LEU A 474 35.58 11.79 17.55
CA LEU A 474 35.33 11.70 19.00
C LEU A 474 35.92 10.42 19.59
N ALA A 475 35.75 9.29 18.92
CA ALA A 475 36.34 8.01 19.31
C ALA A 475 37.88 8.08 19.32
N MET A 476 38.50 8.70 18.31
CA MET A 476 39.96 8.93 18.27
C MET A 476 40.42 9.86 19.40
N VAL A 477 39.73 10.98 19.62
CA VAL A 477 40.06 11.98 20.67
C VAL A 477 39.86 11.43 22.09
N LEU A 478 39.02 10.41 22.28
CA LEU A 478 38.86 9.74 23.58
C LEU A 478 39.80 8.53 23.72
N ALA A 479 39.88 7.66 22.72
CA ALA A 479 40.64 6.42 22.78
C ALA A 479 42.16 6.62 22.67
N VAL A 480 42.65 7.60 21.89
CA VAL A 480 44.10 7.83 21.76
C VAL A 480 44.70 8.35 23.06
N PRO A 481 44.13 9.34 23.78
CA PRO A 481 44.63 9.72 25.10
C PRO A 481 44.52 8.61 26.15
N LEU A 482 43.43 7.83 26.15
CA LEU A 482 43.30 6.68 27.06
C LEU A 482 44.34 5.58 26.78
N GLY A 483 44.60 5.27 25.51
CA GLY A 483 45.63 4.33 25.09
C GLY A 483 47.04 4.84 25.39
N MET A 484 47.32 6.12 25.14
CA MET A 484 48.60 6.76 25.49
C MET A 484 48.82 6.82 27.00
N TYR A 485 47.76 7.07 27.79
CA TYR A 485 47.81 7.01 29.26
C TYR A 485 48.14 5.59 29.72
N ALA A 486 47.38 4.57 29.28
CA ALA A 486 47.66 3.17 29.59
C ALA A 486 49.07 2.71 29.19
N CYS A 487 49.57 3.16 28.03
CA CYS A 487 50.94 2.89 27.56
C CYS A 487 52.04 3.70 28.26
N THR A 488 51.70 4.67 29.11
CA THR A 488 52.68 5.47 29.89
C THR A 488 52.60 5.22 31.39
N THR A 489 51.49 4.68 31.91
CA THR A 489 51.30 4.42 33.35
C THR A 489 51.64 3.01 33.82
N ASP A 490 51.94 2.06 32.93
CA ASP A 490 52.46 0.75 33.35
C ASP A 490 53.60 0.22 32.45
N THR A 491 54.20 -0.89 32.86
CA THR A 491 55.64 -1.08 32.78
C THR A 491 56.10 -2.25 31.90
N LYS A 492 57.32 -2.07 31.33
CA LYS A 492 58.16 -3.06 30.63
C LYS A 492 57.77 -3.44 29.21
N PHE A 493 58.70 -3.16 28.30
CA PHE A 493 58.73 -3.67 26.92
C PHE A 493 58.80 -5.20 26.87
N VAL A 494 57.80 -5.85 26.25
CA VAL A 494 57.95 -7.21 25.65
C VAL A 494 57.16 -7.36 24.32
N CYS A 495 56.33 -6.38 23.93
CA CYS A 495 55.31 -6.58 22.88
C CYS A 495 55.83 -6.49 21.41
N LEU A 496 57.11 -6.15 21.18
CA LEU A 496 57.61 -5.79 19.84
C LEU A 496 58.50 -6.84 19.16
N GLU A 497 59.01 -7.85 19.88
CA GLU A 497 59.79 -8.95 19.25
C GLU A 497 58.89 -10.07 18.69
N GLY A 498 57.91 -10.56 19.48
CA GLY A 498 57.07 -11.71 19.08
C GLY A 498 56.23 -11.51 17.82
N ILE A 499 55.92 -10.25 17.46
CA ILE A 499 55.19 -9.93 16.23
C ILE A 499 56.07 -10.16 14.99
N MET A 500 57.38 -9.88 15.08
CA MET A 500 58.28 -9.94 13.92
C MET A 500 58.67 -11.38 13.53
N GLU A 501 58.72 -12.31 14.49
CA GLU A 501 58.96 -13.74 14.20
C GLU A 501 57.70 -14.47 13.72
N SER A 502 56.52 -14.18 14.27
CA SER A 502 55.26 -14.80 13.85
C SER A 502 54.95 -14.56 12.35
N TRP A 503 55.24 -13.35 11.86
CA TRP A 503 55.12 -13.01 10.43
C TRP A 503 56.14 -13.72 9.53
N LYS A 504 57.26 -14.20 10.08
CA LYS A 504 58.31 -14.90 9.33
C LYS A 504 57.96 -16.37 9.11
N ASN A 505 57.35 -17.03 10.10
CA ASN A 505 56.92 -18.43 10.00
C ASN A 505 55.58 -18.60 9.26
N ARG A 506 54.61 -17.69 9.43
CA ARG A 506 53.30 -17.74 8.73
C ARG A 506 53.38 -17.64 7.19
N ARG A 507 54.56 -17.38 6.61
CA ARG A 507 54.81 -17.47 5.16
C ARG A 507 55.24 -18.86 4.66
N ARG A 508 55.45 -19.86 5.53
CA ARG A 508 55.82 -21.24 5.14
C ARG A 508 54.70 -22.28 5.30
N GLU A 509 53.78 -22.09 6.23
CA GLU A 509 52.74 -23.08 6.59
C GLU A 509 51.38 -22.81 5.92
N ARG A 510 51.37 -22.30 4.69
CA ARG A 510 50.15 -22.21 3.85
C ARG A 510 50.13 -23.33 2.79
N SER A 511 50.56 -24.52 3.20
CA SER A 511 50.65 -25.74 2.40
C SER A 511 50.43 -26.93 3.35
N SER A 512 49.42 -27.78 3.06
CA SER A 512 48.82 -28.75 4.01
C SER A 512 48.17 -28.14 5.27
N SER A 513 47.24 -28.80 5.97
CA SER A 513 46.13 -29.69 5.56
C SER A 513 45.21 -29.96 6.78
N GLY A 514 43.99 -30.47 6.55
CA GLY A 514 43.25 -31.38 7.45
C GLY A 514 43.02 -31.06 8.94
N MET A 515 41.83 -30.53 9.26
CA MET A 515 40.74 -31.22 10.01
C MET A 515 40.96 -31.83 11.44
N GLU A 516 39.92 -31.65 12.28
CA GLU A 516 39.46 -32.44 13.45
C GLU A 516 40.08 -32.37 14.88
N HIS A 517 39.27 -31.80 15.79
CA HIS A 517 38.74 -32.33 17.07
C HIS A 517 39.62 -32.81 18.27
N GLU A 518 39.51 -32.02 19.35
CA GLU A 518 38.99 -32.39 20.71
C GLU A 518 39.84 -33.00 21.86
N ARG A 519 39.65 -32.35 23.05
CA ARG A 519 39.56 -32.84 24.46
C ARG A 519 40.76 -32.92 25.43
N GLN A 520 40.42 -32.54 26.68
CA GLN A 520 40.88 -32.89 28.05
C GLN A 520 42.40 -33.10 28.31
N GLY A 521 43.01 -32.72 29.45
CA GLY A 521 42.60 -32.18 30.75
C GLY A 521 43.89 -31.94 31.59
N THR A 522 43.94 -31.79 32.92
CA THR A 522 42.93 -31.78 34.00
C THR A 522 43.51 -31.16 35.29
N PHE A 523 42.73 -30.31 35.97
CA PHE A 523 42.61 -30.15 37.45
C PHE A 523 43.70 -29.56 38.38
N ASP A 524 43.18 -29.12 39.55
CA ASP A 524 43.77 -28.86 40.87
C ASP A 524 44.63 -27.58 41.13
N SER A 525 44.43 -26.84 42.25
CA SER A 525 43.37 -26.92 43.29
C SER A 525 43.28 -25.66 44.19
N LEU A 526 42.06 -25.34 44.68
CA LEU A 526 41.70 -24.65 45.97
C LEU A 526 42.26 -23.22 46.26
N GLN A 527 41.69 -22.35 47.12
CA GLN A 527 40.34 -21.95 47.57
C GLN A 527 40.57 -20.73 48.53
N ALA A 528 39.66 -19.83 48.93
CA ALA A 528 38.24 -19.47 48.68
C ALA A 528 38.11 -17.94 49.05
N ALA A 529 36.97 -17.22 49.12
CA ALA A 529 35.54 -17.50 48.96
C ALA A 529 34.74 -16.19 48.70
N SER A 530 33.53 -16.35 48.16
CA SER A 530 32.25 -15.80 48.66
C SER A 530 31.82 -14.35 48.32
N ASP A 531 30.65 -14.09 47.69
CA ASP A 531 29.67 -15.00 47.03
C ASP A 531 28.98 -14.33 45.82
N GLU A 532 28.67 -15.17 44.80
CA GLU A 532 27.46 -15.32 43.94
C GLU A 532 26.57 -14.11 43.53
N GLY A 533 25.81 -14.10 42.41
CA GLY A 533 25.45 -15.11 41.39
C GLY A 533 23.93 -14.97 41.05
N LEU A 534 23.39 -14.83 39.82
CA LEU A 534 23.59 -15.47 38.49
C LEU A 534 23.16 -16.97 38.48
N VAL A 535 22.42 -17.54 37.51
CA VAL A 535 21.71 -17.03 36.30
C VAL A 535 20.68 -18.08 35.74
N ASN A 536 19.93 -17.73 34.69
CA ASN A 536 19.09 -18.54 33.75
C ASN A 536 19.29 -20.09 33.68
N LYS A 537 18.24 -20.87 33.33
CA LYS A 537 17.91 -21.32 31.93
C LYS A 537 16.90 -22.51 31.85
N ASP A 538 16.41 -22.81 30.63
CA ASP A 538 15.37 -23.76 30.20
C ASP A 538 15.67 -25.28 30.38
N SER A 539 14.64 -26.13 30.59
CA SER A 539 14.10 -27.08 29.55
C SER A 539 13.16 -28.21 30.06
N SER A 540 12.26 -28.64 29.16
CA SER A 540 11.41 -29.85 29.00
C SER A 540 11.29 -31.03 30.02
N GLU A 541 10.04 -31.50 30.20
CA GLU A 541 9.55 -32.85 30.67
C GLU A 541 9.91 -33.32 32.11
N ASP A 542 9.16 -34.15 32.86
CA ASP A 542 8.01 -35.05 32.59
C ASP A 542 7.03 -35.17 33.82
N ARG A 543 5.82 -35.70 33.58
CA ARG A 543 4.82 -36.40 34.45
C ARG A 543 4.75 -36.29 36.00
N LYS A 544 3.47 -36.26 36.43
CA LYS A 544 2.80 -36.94 37.60
C LYS A 544 2.68 -36.24 38.98
N VAL A 545 1.51 -35.63 39.18
CA VAL A 545 0.45 -36.04 40.14
C VAL A 545 0.85 -36.37 41.60
N ARG A 546 0.58 -35.43 42.53
CA ARG A 546 -0.19 -35.59 43.81
C ARG A 546 -0.31 -34.23 44.53
N ARG A 547 -1.53 -33.69 44.74
CA ARG A 547 -2.47 -33.91 45.88
C ARG A 547 -2.00 -33.40 47.26
N ARG A 548 -2.53 -32.22 47.66
CA ARG A 548 -3.08 -31.85 49.00
C ARG A 548 -3.48 -30.36 48.94
N SER A 549 -4.47 -29.86 49.67
CA SER A 549 -5.70 -30.42 50.27
C SER A 549 -6.60 -29.20 50.55
N ASP A 550 -7.81 -29.11 50.01
CA ASP A 550 -9.03 -29.70 50.60
C ASP A 550 -9.30 -29.14 51.99
N ASP A 551 -10.06 -28.03 52.03
CA ASP A 551 -10.82 -27.62 53.20
C ASP A 551 -12.31 -27.54 52.84
N ARG A 552 -13.18 -27.85 53.81
CA ARG A 552 -14.57 -28.32 53.62
C ARG A 552 -15.50 -27.50 54.54
N GLN A 553 -16.84 -27.40 54.45
CA GLN A 553 -17.95 -28.01 53.67
C GLN A 553 -19.21 -27.14 54.01
N PRO A 554 -20.51 -27.56 54.00
CA PRO A 554 -21.26 -28.55 53.19
C PRO A 554 -22.69 -28.14 52.70
N LYS A 555 -23.19 -28.84 51.65
CA LYS A 555 -24.62 -29.19 51.35
C LYS A 555 -25.61 -28.04 51.03
N GLY A 556 -26.76 -28.29 50.37
CA GLY A 556 -27.29 -29.47 49.65
C GLY A 556 -27.38 -29.22 48.13
N LYS A 557 -27.54 -30.19 47.21
CA LYS A 557 -28.54 -31.29 47.09
C LYS A 557 -29.99 -30.79 46.92
N ALA A 558 -30.79 -31.26 45.95
CA ALA A 558 -30.67 -32.48 45.12
C ALA A 558 -31.28 -32.35 43.69
N ASP A 559 -30.88 -33.27 42.79
CA ASP A 559 -31.68 -34.09 41.83
C ASP A 559 -33.00 -33.54 41.21
N GLN A 560 -33.39 -33.79 39.94
CA GLN A 560 -32.83 -34.51 38.76
C GLN A 560 -33.73 -34.14 37.50
N SER A 561 -33.65 -34.63 36.24
CA SER A 561 -32.86 -35.63 35.48
C SER A 561 -32.99 -35.40 33.94
N ARG A 562 -32.41 -36.31 33.11
CA ARG A 562 -32.93 -36.96 31.85
C ARG A 562 -34.06 -36.30 31.03
N LEU A 563 -34.15 -36.42 29.67
CA LEU A 563 -33.66 -37.45 28.73
C LEU A 563 -33.75 -37.00 27.24
N ALA A 564 -32.66 -37.21 26.45
CA ALA A 564 -32.56 -37.59 25.00
C ALA A 564 -33.46 -36.98 23.86
N ALA A 565 -33.28 -37.56 22.66
CA ALA A 565 -33.75 -37.22 21.30
C ALA A 565 -33.15 -35.92 20.71
N GLU A 566 -32.72 -35.78 19.45
CA GLU A 566 -32.61 -36.54 18.18
C GLU A 566 -33.23 -35.72 17.03
N LEU A 567 -32.50 -35.66 15.91
CA LEU A 567 -32.96 -35.43 14.52
C LEU A 567 -34.04 -34.35 14.26
N TYR A 568 -33.60 -33.24 13.66
CA TYR A 568 -33.88 -32.97 12.24
C TYR A 568 -32.80 -32.08 11.61
#